data_AF-A0A0F3RR45-F1
#
_entry.id   AF-A0A0F3RR45-F1
#
_cell.length_a   1.000
_cell.length_b   1.000
_cell.length_c   1.000
_cell.angle_alpha   90.00
_cell.angle_beta   90.00
_cell.angle_gamma   90.00
#
_symmetry.space_group_name_H-M   'P 1'
#
loop_
_entity.id
_entity.type
_entity.pdbx_description
1 polymer ?
#
loop_
_entity_poly.entity_id
_entity_poly.type
_entity_poly.pdbx_seq_one_letter_code
_entity_poly.pdbx_strand_id
1 'polypeptide(L)'
;MILGSGWAAYHWLSRRAITPRDRRYRRAGIVQTTTPTLFVPGWGGNAWTYNGMLRWFARQGYAAKVLTIRVDYHDHLHVSGQWPETAVNPTIQVLFDHNFTGDYRRQTQWLTQILRWLHRRYGVTAYNAVAHSWGGSALVHSLVRDGADPTLPRLRRAVLLGTPVDETPPNAPQDPAYRRLLAVRHNLRANAGAEIHNVYGVLTGHATDGEVPVRQVTALRAVVADSPVTYQEHPVDGIGHGRLHSAPRMWRLIARLLWANKKDD
;
A
#
# COMPACT_ATOMS: atom_id res chain seq x y z
N MET A 1 11.41 18.11 -32.22
CA MET A 1 11.99 18.20 -30.85
C MET A 1 10.94 18.76 -29.86
N ILE A 2 9.74 18.17 -29.76
CA ILE A 2 8.61 18.70 -28.93
C ILE A 2 8.10 17.66 -27.91
N LEU A 3 8.42 16.37 -28.07
CA LEU A 3 8.02 15.31 -27.13
C LEU A 3 8.74 15.36 -25.76
N GLY A 4 9.92 15.99 -25.69
CA GLY A 4 10.73 16.04 -24.46
C GLY A 4 10.22 17.01 -23.39
N SER A 5 9.61 18.13 -23.77
CA SER A 5 9.12 19.14 -22.83
C SER A 5 7.84 18.70 -22.11
N GLY A 6 6.90 18.07 -22.82
CA GLY A 6 5.68 17.50 -22.23
C GLY A 6 5.97 16.36 -21.26
N TRP A 7 6.90 15.46 -21.60
CA TRP A 7 7.32 14.36 -20.73
C TRP A 7 8.02 14.85 -19.46
N ALA A 8 8.95 15.80 -19.59
CA ALA A 8 9.63 16.40 -18.44
C ALA A 8 8.64 17.15 -17.52
N ALA A 9 7.71 17.91 -18.09
CA ALA A 9 6.66 18.61 -17.35
C ALA A 9 5.72 17.63 -16.63
N TYR A 10 5.29 16.55 -17.30
CA TYR A 10 4.47 15.50 -16.69
C TYR A 10 5.19 14.85 -15.51
N HIS A 11 6.46 14.45 -15.66
CA HIS A 11 7.24 13.86 -14.57
C HIS A 11 7.42 14.83 -13.41
N TRP A 12 7.70 16.10 -13.70
CA TRP A 12 7.82 17.10 -12.64
C TRP A 12 6.51 17.34 -11.89
N LEU A 13 5.38 17.47 -12.61
CA LEU A 13 4.07 17.70 -12.00
C LEU A 13 3.54 16.47 -11.24
N SER A 14 3.72 15.27 -11.78
CA SER A 14 3.26 14.01 -11.19
C SER A 14 4.04 13.62 -9.93
N ARG A 15 5.24 14.18 -9.73
CA ARG A 15 6.04 14.04 -8.49
C ARG A 15 5.62 14.97 -7.35
N ARG A 16 4.71 15.93 -7.59
CA ARG A 16 4.29 16.91 -6.58
C ARG A 16 3.40 16.28 -5.51
N ALA A 17 4.03 15.63 -4.55
CA ALA A 17 3.40 15.23 -3.31
C ALA A 17 3.00 16.46 -2.50
N ILE A 18 1.95 16.32 -1.69
CA ILE A 18 1.60 17.35 -0.73
C ILE A 18 2.74 17.54 0.28
N THR A 19 2.94 18.78 0.71
CA THR A 19 3.88 19.09 1.78
C THR A 19 3.49 18.35 3.06
N PRO A 20 4.45 18.12 3.98
CA PRO A 20 4.14 17.62 5.30
C PRO A 20 3.00 18.40 5.92
N ARG A 21 2.08 17.69 6.54
CA ARG A 21 0.84 18.25 7.05
C ARG A 21 0.43 17.51 8.29
N ASP A 22 0.52 18.20 9.42
CA ASP A 22 -0.01 17.70 10.66
C ASP A 22 -1.54 17.59 10.60
N ARG A 23 -2.10 16.76 11.48
CA ARG A 23 -3.54 16.66 11.69
C ARG A 23 -4.09 18.00 12.18
N ARG A 24 -5.28 18.37 11.73
CA ARG A 24 -5.91 19.64 12.13
C ARG A 24 -6.35 19.69 13.60
N TYR A 25 -6.69 18.54 14.18
CA TYR A 25 -7.19 18.41 15.54
C TYR A 25 -7.01 16.98 16.05
N ARG A 26 -7.14 16.79 17.36
CA ARG A 26 -7.18 15.47 18.00
C ARG A 26 -8.56 14.86 17.79
N ARG A 27 -8.67 13.85 16.92
CA ARG A 27 -9.91 13.11 16.72
C ARG A 27 -10.14 12.13 17.87
N ALA A 28 -11.35 12.11 18.42
CA ALA A 28 -11.80 11.08 19.37
C ALA A 28 -12.24 9.80 18.62
N GLY A 29 -12.24 8.65 19.30
CA GLY A 29 -12.71 7.39 18.70
C GLY A 29 -11.76 6.78 17.67
N ILE A 30 -10.48 7.17 17.66
CA ILE A 30 -9.46 6.54 16.81
C ILE A 30 -8.26 6.06 17.62
N VAL A 31 -7.66 4.98 17.15
CA VAL A 31 -6.38 4.47 17.65
C VAL A 31 -5.29 5.44 17.23
N GLN A 32 -4.53 5.92 18.23
CA GLN A 32 -3.35 6.77 18.03
C GLN A 32 -2.10 5.92 18.18
N THR A 33 -1.20 6.00 17.22
CA THR A 33 0.05 5.25 17.21
C THR A 33 1.17 6.06 16.56
N THR A 34 2.43 5.73 16.90
CA THR A 34 3.63 6.19 16.20
C THR A 34 3.99 5.29 15.01
N THR A 35 3.32 4.14 14.86
CA THR A 35 3.48 3.22 13.72
C THR A 35 3.17 3.94 12.40
N PRO A 36 4.15 4.07 11.48
CA PRO A 36 3.92 4.73 10.19
C PRO A 36 3.02 3.90 9.28
N THR A 37 2.25 4.59 8.44
CA THR A 37 1.44 3.98 7.38
C THR A 37 2.02 4.36 6.01
N LEU A 38 2.53 3.38 5.28
CA LEU A 38 3.05 3.56 3.93
C LEU A 38 1.91 3.53 2.90
N PHE A 39 1.92 4.45 1.95
CA PHE A 39 0.98 4.50 0.84
C PHE A 39 1.73 4.15 -0.45
N VAL A 40 1.52 2.92 -0.95
CA VAL A 40 2.26 2.32 -2.06
C VAL A 40 1.39 2.34 -3.33
N PRO A 41 1.78 3.07 -4.38
CA PRO A 41 0.98 3.19 -5.60
C PRO A 41 1.11 1.94 -6.48
N GLY A 42 0.12 1.72 -7.34
CA GLY A 42 0.19 0.72 -8.41
C GLY A 42 0.99 1.17 -9.63
N TRP A 43 0.90 0.38 -10.70
CA TRP A 43 1.46 0.69 -12.01
C TRP A 43 0.98 2.05 -12.53
N GLY A 44 1.90 2.84 -13.10
CA GLY A 44 1.62 4.21 -13.55
C GLY A 44 1.23 5.20 -12.43
N GLY A 45 1.18 4.75 -11.17
CA GLY A 45 0.82 5.59 -10.04
C GLY A 45 1.89 6.64 -9.73
N ASN A 46 1.46 7.75 -9.14
CA ASN A 46 2.32 8.90 -8.85
C ASN A 46 1.79 9.67 -7.64
N ALA A 47 2.25 10.90 -7.40
CA ALA A 47 1.85 11.64 -6.21
C ALA A 47 0.34 11.90 -6.15
N TRP A 48 -0.32 12.03 -7.30
CA TRP A 48 -1.75 12.34 -7.36
C TRP A 48 -2.63 11.18 -6.85
N THR A 49 -2.14 9.93 -6.96
CA THR A 49 -2.85 8.72 -6.49
C THR A 49 -3.37 8.87 -5.07
N TYR A 50 -2.56 9.44 -4.16
CA TYR A 50 -2.89 9.52 -2.74
C TYR A 50 -2.95 10.95 -2.18
N ASN A 51 -2.53 11.97 -2.93
CA ASN A 51 -2.55 13.37 -2.48
C ASN A 51 -3.91 13.80 -1.91
N GLY A 52 -5.01 13.46 -2.60
CA GLY A 52 -6.37 13.80 -2.15
C GLY A 52 -6.71 13.15 -0.80
N MET A 53 -6.46 11.85 -0.70
CA MET A 53 -6.74 11.05 0.49
C MET A 53 -5.89 11.50 1.70
N LEU A 54 -4.59 11.72 1.51
CA LEU A 54 -3.69 12.15 2.58
C LEU A 54 -4.05 13.56 3.11
N ARG A 55 -4.45 14.48 2.21
CA ARG A 55 -5.02 15.77 2.65
C ARG A 55 -6.29 15.56 3.46
N TRP A 56 -7.17 14.64 3.02
CA TRP A 56 -8.42 14.36 3.71
C TRP A 56 -8.15 13.78 5.11
N PHE A 57 -7.25 12.80 5.26
CA PHE A 57 -6.88 12.26 6.58
C PHE A 57 -6.36 13.33 7.53
N ALA A 58 -5.45 14.19 7.08
CA ALA A 58 -4.93 15.30 7.89
C ALA A 58 -6.03 16.29 8.27
N ARG A 59 -6.93 16.63 7.34
CA ARG A 59 -8.05 17.54 7.61
C ARG A 59 -9.09 16.98 8.57
N GLN A 60 -9.31 15.66 8.54
CA GLN A 60 -10.28 14.97 9.38
C GLN A 60 -9.70 14.47 10.71
N GLY A 61 -8.42 14.76 10.99
CA GLY A 61 -7.79 14.41 12.26
C GLY A 61 -7.35 12.95 12.39
N TYR A 62 -7.34 12.18 11.29
CA TYR A 62 -6.96 10.76 11.31
C TYR A 62 -5.45 10.55 11.40
N ALA A 63 -4.68 11.33 10.65
CA ALA A 63 -3.27 11.03 10.40
C ALA A 63 -2.49 12.28 9.95
N ALA A 64 -1.19 12.31 10.24
CA ALA A 64 -0.27 13.34 9.78
C ALA A 64 0.53 12.86 8.56
N LYS A 65 0.68 13.68 7.52
CA LYS A 65 1.61 13.41 6.41
C LYS A 65 3.00 13.88 6.78
N VAL A 66 3.96 12.95 6.90
CA VAL A 66 5.31 13.27 7.39
C VAL A 66 6.36 13.22 6.29
N LEU A 67 6.43 12.12 5.52
CA LEU A 67 7.49 11.90 4.54
C LEU A 67 6.95 11.52 3.18
N THR A 68 7.61 11.95 2.12
CA THR A 68 7.51 11.37 0.78
C THR A 68 8.83 10.68 0.48
N ILE A 69 8.78 9.41 0.10
CA ILE A 69 9.96 8.63 -0.28
C ILE A 69 9.80 8.25 -1.75
N ARG A 70 10.69 8.77 -2.59
CA ARG A 70 10.73 8.48 -4.03
C ARG A 70 11.91 7.56 -4.32
N VAL A 71 11.70 6.55 -5.14
CA VAL A 71 12.79 5.77 -5.73
C VAL A 71 12.98 6.22 -7.17
N ASP A 72 14.20 6.65 -7.51
CA ASP A 72 14.51 7.17 -8.83
C ASP A 72 14.82 6.08 -9.87
N TYR A 73 15.19 6.51 -11.08
CA TYR A 73 15.51 5.61 -12.18
C TYR A 73 16.76 4.74 -11.96
N HIS A 74 17.57 5.04 -10.95
CA HIS A 74 18.80 4.34 -10.58
C HIS A 74 18.66 3.62 -9.23
N ASP A 75 17.42 3.38 -8.78
CA ASP A 75 17.11 2.68 -7.54
C ASP A 75 17.58 3.41 -6.26
N HIS A 76 17.81 4.73 -6.34
CA HIS A 76 18.18 5.55 -5.18
C HIS A 76 16.96 6.13 -4.47
N LEU A 77 17.01 6.15 -3.13
CA LEU A 77 15.98 6.75 -2.29
C LEU A 77 16.19 8.27 -2.18
N HIS A 78 15.12 9.01 -2.48
CA HIS A 78 15.01 10.45 -2.28
C HIS A 78 13.90 10.72 -1.28
N VAL A 79 14.25 11.31 -0.14
CA VAL A 79 13.32 11.55 0.96
C VAL A 79 13.07 13.04 1.09
N SER A 80 11.80 13.42 1.20
CA SER A 80 11.40 14.78 1.49
C SER A 80 10.35 14.84 2.59
N GLY A 81 10.34 15.95 3.33
CA GLY A 81 9.42 16.20 4.42
C GLY A 81 10.09 16.19 5.78
N GLN A 82 9.26 16.13 6.83
CA GLN A 82 9.69 16.18 8.23
C GLN A 82 8.84 15.20 9.02
N TRP A 83 9.50 14.45 9.90
CA TRP A 83 8.83 13.49 10.79
C TRP A 83 9.11 13.87 12.25
N PRO A 84 8.27 14.73 12.84
CA PRO A 84 8.33 15.02 14.27
C PRO A 84 7.98 13.78 15.08
N GLU A 85 8.65 13.57 16.23
CA GLU A 85 8.34 12.47 17.14
C GLU A 85 6.90 12.52 17.69
N THR A 86 6.32 13.73 17.70
CA THR A 86 4.93 13.98 18.13
C THR A 86 3.88 13.63 17.06
N ALA A 87 4.30 13.24 15.84
CA ALA A 87 3.38 12.93 14.76
C ALA A 87 2.52 11.71 15.10
N VAL A 88 1.21 11.90 15.12
CA VAL A 88 0.25 10.81 15.35
C VAL A 88 -0.20 10.21 14.04
N ASN A 89 -0.18 8.88 13.98
CA ASN A 89 -0.50 8.08 12.81
C ASN A 89 0.30 8.59 11.58
N PRO A 90 1.64 8.61 11.64
CA PRO A 90 2.45 9.20 10.58
C PRO A 90 2.20 8.47 9.25
N THR A 91 2.01 9.22 8.17
CA THR A 91 1.79 8.67 6.82
C THR A 91 2.97 9.00 5.94
N ILE A 92 3.39 8.01 5.16
CA ILE A 92 4.52 8.08 4.24
C ILE A 92 4.01 7.77 2.85
N GLN A 93 4.19 8.72 1.92
CA GLN A 93 3.80 8.51 0.52
C GLN A 93 4.99 7.97 -0.26
N VAL A 94 4.82 6.79 -0.85
CA VAL A 94 5.85 6.17 -1.69
C VAL A 94 5.61 6.55 -3.15
N LEU A 95 6.69 6.83 -3.88
CA LEU A 95 6.67 7.12 -5.31
C LEU A 95 7.75 6.29 -6.01
N PHE A 96 7.43 5.74 -7.17
CA PHE A 96 8.38 5.07 -8.04
C PHE A 96 8.48 5.85 -9.35
N ASP A 97 9.69 6.26 -9.74
CA ASP A 97 9.89 6.92 -11.02
C ASP A 97 9.75 5.93 -12.19
N HIS A 98 10.27 4.72 -12.02
CA HIS A 98 9.97 3.57 -12.87
C HIS A 98 8.61 2.96 -12.50
N ASN A 99 7.53 3.71 -12.71
CA ASN A 99 6.18 3.24 -12.42
C ASN A 99 5.54 2.43 -13.57
N PHE A 100 6.13 2.47 -14.77
CA PHE A 100 5.75 1.64 -15.92
C PHE A 100 6.71 0.45 -16.05
N THR A 101 6.45 -0.59 -15.27
CA THR A 101 7.23 -1.82 -15.25
C THR A 101 6.47 -2.94 -15.95
N GLY A 102 7.18 -3.97 -16.45
CA GLY A 102 6.55 -5.17 -17.00
C GLY A 102 6.09 -6.18 -15.93
N ASP A 103 6.54 -5.99 -14.69
CA ASP A 103 6.13 -6.75 -13.51
C ASP A 103 6.32 -5.91 -12.22
N TYR A 104 5.90 -6.42 -11.07
CA TYR A 104 6.06 -5.74 -9.76
C TYR A 104 7.30 -6.19 -8.96
N ARG A 105 8.26 -6.92 -9.55
CA ARG A 105 9.44 -7.42 -8.84
C ARG A 105 10.36 -6.28 -8.39
N ARG A 106 10.58 -5.29 -9.26
CA ARG A 106 11.35 -4.10 -8.89
C ARG A 106 10.65 -3.30 -7.78
N GLN A 107 9.33 -3.13 -7.87
CA GLN A 107 8.55 -2.49 -6.80
C GLN A 107 8.69 -3.21 -5.46
N THR A 108 8.77 -4.55 -5.48
CA THR A 108 9.03 -5.36 -4.27
C THR A 108 10.41 -5.03 -3.67
N GLN A 109 11.45 -4.92 -4.50
CA GLN A 109 12.81 -4.58 -4.06
C GLN A 109 12.88 -3.17 -3.48
N TRP A 110 12.28 -2.18 -4.16
CA TRP A 110 12.21 -0.81 -3.70
C TRP A 110 11.44 -0.66 -2.40
N LEU A 111 10.30 -1.33 -2.26
CA LEU A 111 9.55 -1.32 -1.01
C LEU A 111 10.37 -1.93 0.14
N THR A 112 11.06 -3.04 -0.10
CA THR A 112 11.93 -3.67 0.90
C THR A 112 13.11 -2.75 1.28
N GLN A 113 13.68 -2.04 0.31
CA GLN A 113 14.72 -1.03 0.54
C GLN A 113 14.20 0.12 1.41
N ILE A 114 12.99 0.61 1.16
CA ILE A 114 12.32 1.65 1.96
C ILE A 114 12.10 1.16 3.39
N LEU A 115 11.55 -0.03 3.57
CA LEU A 115 11.29 -0.61 4.90
C LEU A 115 12.59 -0.75 5.71
N ARG A 116 13.65 -1.27 5.09
CA ARG A 116 14.97 -1.38 5.73
C ARG A 116 15.57 -0.02 6.07
N TRP A 117 15.40 0.97 5.19
CA TRP A 117 15.85 2.33 5.45
C TRP A 117 15.11 2.97 6.63
N LEU A 118 13.78 2.81 6.70
CA LEU A 118 12.96 3.28 7.81
C LEU A 118 13.37 2.64 9.13
N HIS A 119 13.64 1.33 9.12
CA HIS A 119 14.15 0.62 10.29
C HIS A 119 15.47 1.20 10.78
N ARG A 120 16.47 1.36 9.89
CA ARG A 120 17.79 1.88 10.27
C ARG A 120 17.80 3.36 10.65
N ARG A 121 17.04 4.20 9.93
CA ARG A 121 17.12 5.66 10.07
C ARG A 121 16.24 6.21 11.20
N TYR A 122 15.09 5.57 11.43
CA TYR A 122 14.06 6.02 12.37
C TYR A 122 13.73 4.99 13.45
N GLY A 123 14.39 3.83 13.47
CA GLY A 123 14.09 2.77 14.45
C GLY A 123 12.69 2.17 14.28
N VAL A 124 12.09 2.27 13.09
CA VAL A 124 10.75 1.73 12.83
C VAL A 124 10.80 0.21 13.00
N THR A 125 10.03 -0.33 13.94
CA THR A 125 9.93 -1.77 14.22
C THR A 125 8.62 -2.39 13.75
N ALA A 126 7.59 -1.56 13.53
CA ALA A 126 6.31 -1.98 12.97
C ALA A 126 5.81 -0.95 11.96
N TYR A 127 5.00 -1.38 10.99
CA TYR A 127 4.40 -0.49 10.00
C TYR A 127 2.98 -0.93 9.63
N ASN A 128 2.19 0.04 9.17
CA ASN A 128 0.96 -0.20 8.43
C ASN A 128 1.20 0.10 6.94
N ALA A 129 0.33 -0.38 6.06
CA ALA A 129 0.37 -0.05 4.65
C ALA A 129 -1.01 0.06 4.01
N VAL A 130 -1.14 0.95 3.02
CA VAL A 130 -2.22 0.99 2.05
C VAL A 130 -1.58 0.85 0.68
N ALA A 131 -1.97 -0.15 -0.08
CA ALA A 131 -1.30 -0.48 -1.32
C ALA A 131 -2.32 -0.81 -2.42
N HIS A 132 -2.14 -0.21 -3.60
CA HIS A 132 -3.08 -0.32 -4.72
C HIS A 132 -2.49 -1.17 -5.84
N SER A 133 -3.31 -2.05 -6.41
CA SER A 133 -2.95 -2.85 -7.59
C SER A 133 -1.59 -3.56 -7.42
N TRP A 134 -0.69 -3.46 -8.38
CA TRP A 134 0.69 -3.97 -8.32
C TRP A 134 1.53 -3.45 -7.14
N GLY A 135 1.23 -2.29 -6.58
CA GLY A 135 1.85 -1.83 -5.34
C GLY A 135 1.47 -2.72 -4.15
N GLY A 136 0.26 -3.27 -4.17
CA GLY A 136 -0.18 -4.30 -3.23
C GLY A 136 0.49 -5.64 -3.50
N SER A 137 0.69 -6.03 -4.76
CA SER A 137 1.42 -7.26 -5.10
C SER A 137 2.86 -7.17 -4.59
N ALA A 138 3.51 -6.01 -4.78
CA ALA A 138 4.82 -5.73 -4.23
C ALA A 138 4.86 -5.81 -2.69
N LEU A 139 3.85 -5.28 -2.01
CA LEU A 139 3.72 -5.39 -0.55
C LEU A 139 3.55 -6.83 -0.09
N VAL A 140 2.66 -7.61 -0.73
CA VAL A 140 2.42 -9.02 -0.41
C VAL A 140 3.70 -9.83 -0.62
N HIS A 141 4.41 -9.62 -1.73
CA HIS A 141 5.66 -10.31 -2.00
C HIS A 141 6.77 -9.93 -1.02
N SER A 142 6.90 -8.65 -0.65
CA SER A 142 7.87 -8.21 0.36
C SER A 142 7.56 -8.85 1.73
N LEU A 143 6.28 -8.85 2.13
CA LEU A 143 5.83 -9.45 3.39
C LEU A 143 6.07 -10.96 3.42
N VAL A 144 5.65 -11.68 2.38
CA VAL A 144 5.70 -13.15 2.37
C VAL A 144 7.13 -13.65 2.17
N ARG A 145 7.93 -12.99 1.33
CA ARG A 145 9.33 -13.39 1.09
C ARG A 145 10.26 -12.94 2.21
N ASP A 146 10.19 -11.67 2.57
CA ASP A 146 11.19 -11.01 3.40
C ASP A 146 10.67 -10.71 4.83
N GLY A 147 9.40 -10.99 5.13
CA GLY A 147 8.78 -10.62 6.41
C GLY A 147 9.35 -11.31 7.65
N ALA A 148 10.28 -12.26 7.51
CA ALA A 148 11.06 -12.84 8.61
C ALA A 148 12.42 -12.16 8.82
N ASP A 149 12.92 -11.38 7.86
CA ASP A 149 14.17 -10.62 7.95
C ASP A 149 14.14 -9.68 9.16
N PRO A 150 15.06 -9.80 10.14
CA PRO A 150 15.08 -8.96 11.34
C PRO A 150 15.49 -7.51 11.05
N THR A 151 16.03 -7.21 9.87
CA THR A 151 16.37 -5.85 9.45
C THR A 151 15.17 -5.06 8.91
N LEU A 152 14.00 -5.68 8.86
CA LEU A 152 12.75 -5.08 8.39
C LEU A 152 11.76 -4.93 9.57
N PRO A 153 10.95 -3.86 9.57
CA PRO A 153 9.83 -3.75 10.50
C PRO A 153 8.78 -4.82 10.21
N ARG A 154 8.01 -5.22 11.23
CA ARG A 154 6.90 -6.18 11.08
C ARG A 154 5.62 -5.47 10.64
N LEU A 155 4.82 -6.15 9.82
CA LEU A 155 3.51 -5.63 9.44
C LEU A 155 2.58 -5.64 10.65
N ARG A 156 1.85 -4.54 10.84
CA ARG A 156 0.75 -4.45 11.81
C ARG A 156 -0.61 -4.48 11.13
N ARG A 157 -0.82 -3.59 10.13
CA ARG A 157 -2.06 -3.57 9.32
C ARG A 157 -1.77 -3.31 7.85
N ALA A 158 -2.37 -4.07 6.95
CA ALA A 158 -2.38 -3.77 5.52
C ALA A 158 -3.82 -3.57 5.03
N VAL A 159 -4.04 -2.54 4.22
CA VAL A 159 -5.25 -2.36 3.41
C VAL A 159 -4.85 -2.47 1.95
N LEU A 160 -5.15 -3.61 1.36
CA LEU A 160 -4.90 -3.88 -0.07
C LEU A 160 -6.10 -3.38 -0.88
N LEU A 161 -5.83 -2.72 -2.00
CA LEU A 161 -6.83 -2.12 -2.86
C LEU A 161 -6.73 -2.74 -4.27
N GLY A 162 -7.62 -3.69 -4.59
CA GLY A 162 -7.69 -4.33 -5.90
C GLY A 162 -6.38 -5.01 -6.30
N THR A 163 -5.76 -5.71 -5.36
CA THR A 163 -4.40 -6.26 -5.52
C THR A 163 -4.43 -7.60 -6.23
N PRO A 164 -3.86 -7.75 -7.44
CA PRO A 164 -3.72 -9.05 -8.07
C PRO A 164 -2.61 -9.85 -7.35
N VAL A 165 -2.98 -10.99 -6.75
CA VAL A 165 -2.05 -11.89 -6.06
C VAL A 165 -1.72 -13.11 -6.90
N ASP A 166 -2.68 -13.57 -7.70
CA ASP A 166 -2.49 -14.63 -8.69
C ASP A 166 -2.90 -14.12 -10.07
N GLU A 167 -1.93 -13.87 -10.95
CA GLU A 167 -2.18 -13.40 -12.31
C GLU A 167 -2.31 -14.54 -13.33
N THR A 168 -2.53 -15.79 -12.88
CA THR A 168 -2.69 -16.95 -13.77
C THR A 168 -3.76 -16.70 -14.85
N PRO A 169 -3.39 -16.72 -16.14
CA PRO A 169 -4.36 -16.63 -17.22
C PRO A 169 -5.25 -17.89 -17.28
N PRO A 170 -6.49 -17.79 -17.80
CA PRO A 170 -7.31 -18.97 -18.07
C PRO A 170 -6.55 -19.96 -18.97
N ASN A 171 -6.58 -21.25 -18.62
CA ASN A 171 -5.94 -22.34 -19.37
C ASN A 171 -4.41 -22.22 -19.54
N ALA A 172 -3.74 -21.45 -18.69
CA ALA A 172 -2.28 -21.33 -18.68
C ALA A 172 -1.67 -21.98 -17.43
N PRO A 173 -0.36 -22.32 -17.46
CA PRO A 173 0.36 -22.71 -16.26
C PRO A 173 0.24 -21.62 -15.18
N GLN A 174 0.22 -22.06 -13.92
CA GLN A 174 0.11 -21.17 -12.78
C GLN A 174 1.22 -20.11 -12.78
N ASP A 175 0.84 -18.88 -12.46
CA ASP A 175 1.74 -17.74 -12.33
C ASP A 175 2.96 -18.10 -11.45
N PRO A 176 4.19 -18.02 -11.99
CA PRO A 176 5.40 -18.29 -11.22
C PRO A 176 5.55 -17.40 -9.98
N ALA A 177 5.00 -16.18 -9.98
CA ALA A 177 5.04 -15.31 -8.81
C ALA A 177 4.13 -15.84 -7.69
N TYR A 178 2.90 -16.20 -8.01
CA TYR A 178 1.99 -16.84 -7.07
C TYR A 178 2.54 -18.17 -6.52
N ARG A 179 3.14 -19.02 -7.37
CA ARG A 179 3.83 -20.25 -6.93
C ARG A 179 4.92 -19.96 -5.89
N ARG A 180 5.70 -18.90 -6.08
CA ARG A 180 6.74 -18.50 -5.12
C ARG A 180 6.14 -18.04 -3.79
N LEU A 181 5.02 -17.32 -3.79
CA LEU A 181 4.32 -16.94 -2.55
C LEU A 181 3.93 -18.19 -1.75
N LEU A 182 3.29 -19.17 -2.41
CA LEU A 182 2.87 -20.41 -1.75
C LEU A 182 4.05 -21.19 -1.16
N ALA A 183 5.18 -21.25 -1.88
CA ALA A 183 6.37 -21.97 -1.43
C ALA A 183 6.99 -21.40 -0.15
N VAL A 184 6.93 -20.08 0.06
CA VAL A 184 7.57 -19.40 1.21
C VAL A 184 6.58 -18.85 2.22
N ARG A 185 5.28 -19.17 2.10
CA ARG A 185 4.21 -18.63 2.97
C ARG A 185 4.41 -18.84 4.46
N HIS A 186 5.20 -19.85 4.85
CA HIS A 186 5.56 -20.10 6.25
C HIS A 186 6.29 -18.93 6.93
N ASN A 187 6.96 -18.06 6.16
CA ASN A 187 7.59 -16.84 6.66
C ASN A 187 6.60 -15.84 7.29
N LEU A 188 5.31 -15.93 6.94
CA LEU A 188 4.26 -15.10 7.56
C LEU A 188 4.16 -15.29 9.07
N ARG A 189 4.67 -16.41 9.62
CA ARG A 189 4.74 -16.65 11.07
C ARG A 189 5.48 -15.56 11.83
N ALA A 190 6.46 -14.91 11.20
CA ALA A 190 7.21 -13.80 11.81
C ALA A 190 6.37 -12.51 11.99
N ASN A 191 5.19 -12.42 11.38
CA ASN A 191 4.26 -11.29 11.45
C ASN A 191 2.98 -11.67 12.21
N ALA A 192 3.13 -12.47 13.28
CA ALA A 192 2.01 -12.87 14.13
C ALA A 192 1.24 -11.65 14.66
N GLY A 193 -0.08 -11.69 14.53
CA GLY A 193 -0.96 -10.60 14.93
C GLY A 193 -1.11 -9.48 13.90
N ALA A 194 -0.49 -9.59 12.71
CA ALA A 194 -0.78 -8.67 11.62
C ALA A 194 -2.23 -8.85 11.11
N GLU A 195 -2.84 -7.76 10.65
CA GLU A 195 -4.18 -7.74 10.06
C GLU A 195 -4.08 -7.31 8.59
N ILE A 196 -4.61 -8.12 7.66
CA ILE A 196 -4.71 -7.81 6.23
C ILE A 196 -6.17 -7.66 5.86
N HIS A 197 -6.55 -6.45 5.45
CA HIS A 197 -7.85 -6.14 4.88
C HIS A 197 -7.71 -6.06 3.36
N ASN A 198 -8.29 -7.03 2.67
CA ASN A 198 -8.27 -7.15 1.23
C ASN A 198 -9.53 -6.52 0.63
N VAL A 199 -9.40 -5.28 0.15
CA VAL A 199 -10.52 -4.48 -0.36
C VAL A 199 -10.49 -4.49 -1.88
N TYR A 200 -11.59 -4.85 -2.51
CA TYR A 200 -11.67 -4.93 -3.97
C TYR A 200 -13.02 -4.54 -4.51
N GLY A 201 -13.03 -4.03 -5.74
CA GLY A 201 -14.25 -3.60 -6.39
C GLY A 201 -14.97 -4.74 -7.10
N VAL A 202 -16.29 -4.61 -7.17
CA VAL A 202 -17.16 -5.51 -7.94
C VAL A 202 -18.10 -4.64 -8.78
N LEU A 203 -17.87 -4.58 -10.09
CA LEU A 203 -18.76 -3.88 -11.01
C LEU A 203 -20.05 -4.68 -11.21
N THR A 204 -21.17 -3.99 -11.41
CA THR A 204 -22.50 -4.62 -11.57
C THR A 204 -22.45 -5.68 -12.67
N GLY A 205 -22.82 -6.93 -12.35
CA GLY A 205 -22.83 -8.04 -13.29
C GLY A 205 -21.46 -8.65 -13.60
N HIS A 206 -20.38 -8.20 -12.93
CA HIS A 206 -19.01 -8.63 -13.22
C HIS A 206 -18.19 -8.91 -11.95
N ALA A 207 -17.52 -10.07 -11.90
CA ALA A 207 -16.58 -10.41 -10.83
C ALA A 207 -15.19 -9.74 -11.04
N THR A 208 -15.17 -8.43 -11.24
CA THR A 208 -13.98 -7.59 -11.47
C THR A 208 -14.26 -6.14 -11.11
N ASP A 209 -13.22 -5.37 -10.81
CA ASP A 209 -13.26 -3.91 -10.69
C ASP A 209 -13.04 -3.19 -12.04
N GLY A 210 -13.03 -3.94 -13.14
CA GLY A 210 -12.78 -3.46 -14.50
C GLY A 210 -11.35 -3.68 -14.99
N GLU A 211 -10.40 -3.91 -14.07
CA GLU A 211 -9.00 -4.22 -14.42
C GLU A 211 -8.55 -5.54 -13.80
N VAL A 212 -8.89 -5.76 -12.52
CA VAL A 212 -8.44 -6.93 -11.76
C VAL A 212 -9.63 -7.83 -11.42
N PRO A 213 -9.67 -9.08 -11.93
CA PRO A 213 -10.69 -10.05 -11.57
C PRO A 213 -10.63 -10.44 -10.09
N VAL A 214 -11.80 -10.62 -9.46
CA VAL A 214 -11.93 -11.00 -8.03
C VAL A 214 -11.14 -12.27 -7.69
N ARG A 215 -11.05 -13.24 -8.62
CA ARG A 215 -10.25 -14.46 -8.41
C ARG A 215 -8.77 -14.18 -8.16
N GLN A 216 -8.21 -13.15 -8.81
CA GLN A 216 -6.80 -12.80 -8.64
C GLN A 216 -6.56 -12.14 -7.28
N VAL A 217 -7.55 -11.41 -6.77
CA VAL A 217 -7.47 -10.71 -5.47
C VAL A 217 -7.66 -11.66 -4.30
N THR A 218 -8.64 -12.56 -4.40
CA THR A 218 -9.00 -13.52 -3.34
C THR A 218 -8.06 -14.72 -3.27
N ALA A 219 -7.17 -14.90 -4.26
CA ALA A 219 -6.09 -15.90 -4.22
C ALA A 219 -5.18 -15.75 -2.98
N LEU A 220 -5.13 -14.56 -2.37
CA LEU A 220 -4.40 -14.32 -1.13
C LEU A 220 -4.85 -15.25 0.02
N ARG A 221 -6.10 -15.74 0.02
CA ARG A 221 -6.60 -16.72 1.00
C ARG A 221 -5.66 -17.92 1.16
N ALA A 222 -5.21 -18.51 0.06
CA ALA A 222 -4.36 -19.70 0.09
C ALA A 222 -2.92 -19.40 0.54
N VAL A 223 -2.46 -18.15 0.37
CA VAL A 223 -1.14 -17.71 0.82
C VAL A 223 -1.14 -17.48 2.33
N VAL A 224 -2.20 -16.89 2.89
CA VAL A 224 -2.29 -16.61 4.34
C VAL A 224 -2.87 -17.77 5.16
N ALA A 225 -3.34 -18.83 4.50
CA ALA A 225 -3.84 -20.04 5.17
C ALA A 225 -2.80 -20.60 6.16
N ASP A 226 -3.29 -21.03 7.33
CA ASP A 226 -2.49 -21.58 8.44
C ASP A 226 -1.38 -20.67 8.97
N SER A 227 -1.48 -19.36 8.72
CA SER A 227 -0.60 -18.33 9.26
C SER A 227 -1.25 -17.61 10.46
N PRO A 228 -0.45 -16.98 11.34
CA PRO A 228 -0.97 -16.19 12.46
C PRO A 228 -1.43 -14.77 12.04
N VAL A 229 -1.65 -14.54 10.74
CA VAL A 229 -2.11 -13.27 10.19
C VAL A 229 -3.64 -13.31 10.07
N THR A 230 -4.31 -12.29 10.59
CA THR A 230 -5.75 -12.12 10.41
C THR A 230 -6.01 -11.62 8.99
N TYR A 231 -6.91 -12.29 8.26
CA TYR A 231 -7.25 -11.93 6.89
C TYR A 231 -8.75 -11.70 6.75
N GLN A 232 -9.13 -10.57 6.15
CA GLN A 232 -10.52 -10.18 5.93
C GLN A 232 -10.69 -9.61 4.53
N GLU A 233 -11.79 -9.96 3.87
CA GLU A 233 -12.13 -9.45 2.55
C GLU A 233 -13.28 -8.45 2.61
N HIS A 234 -13.16 -7.40 1.81
CA HIS A 234 -14.09 -6.28 1.77
C HIS A 234 -14.48 -6.02 0.31
N PRO A 235 -15.41 -6.78 -0.27
CA PRO A 235 -15.96 -6.46 -1.58
C PRO A 235 -16.71 -5.12 -1.51
N VAL A 236 -16.54 -4.29 -2.54
CA VAL A 236 -17.19 -2.98 -2.64
C VAL A 236 -17.93 -2.87 -3.96
N ASP A 237 -19.26 -2.88 -3.89
CA ASP A 237 -20.12 -2.85 -5.08
C ASP A 237 -20.04 -1.52 -5.84
N GLY A 238 -20.01 -1.64 -7.16
CA GLY A 238 -20.04 -0.52 -8.11
C GLY A 238 -18.80 0.37 -8.06
N ILE A 239 -17.65 -0.11 -7.55
CA ILE A 239 -16.39 0.63 -7.60
C ILE A 239 -15.44 0.03 -8.63
N GLY A 240 -14.95 0.89 -9.52
CA GLY A 240 -13.90 0.51 -10.47
C GLY A 240 -12.50 0.65 -9.88
N HIS A 241 -11.51 0.07 -10.56
CA HIS A 241 -10.12 -0.06 -10.08
C HIS A 241 -9.50 1.25 -9.57
N GLY A 242 -9.43 2.30 -10.40
CA GLY A 242 -8.89 3.61 -9.98
C GLY A 242 -9.75 4.36 -8.95
N ARG A 243 -11.01 3.94 -8.74
CA ARG A 243 -11.89 4.53 -7.70
C ARG A 243 -11.62 3.96 -6.31
N LEU A 244 -10.94 2.83 -6.19
CA LEU A 244 -10.56 2.23 -4.90
C LEU A 244 -9.69 3.17 -4.05
N HIS A 245 -8.83 3.98 -4.66
CA HIS A 245 -8.00 4.96 -3.95
C HIS A 245 -8.49 6.42 -4.07
N SER A 246 -9.41 6.72 -4.98
CA SER A 246 -9.84 8.11 -5.25
C SER A 246 -11.24 8.46 -4.75
N ALA A 247 -12.11 7.48 -4.51
CA ALA A 247 -13.48 7.76 -4.06
C ALA A 247 -13.56 8.13 -2.57
N PRO A 248 -14.29 9.19 -2.18
CA PRO A 248 -14.41 9.60 -0.77
C PRO A 248 -14.94 8.52 0.18
N ARG A 249 -15.84 7.63 -0.30
CA ARG A 249 -16.33 6.50 0.50
C ARG A 249 -15.20 5.53 0.87
N MET A 250 -14.23 5.35 -0.01
CA MET A 250 -13.06 4.50 0.23
C MET A 250 -12.11 5.13 1.23
N TRP A 251 -11.91 6.45 1.19
CA TRP A 251 -11.09 7.11 2.20
C TRP A 251 -11.65 6.88 3.61
N ARG A 252 -12.98 6.93 3.78
CA ARG A 252 -13.63 6.61 5.06
C ARG A 252 -13.46 5.13 5.45
N LEU A 253 -13.56 4.21 4.50
CA LEU A 253 -13.34 2.79 4.76
C LEU A 253 -11.90 2.52 5.19
N ILE A 254 -10.93 3.00 4.42
CA ILE A 254 -9.49 2.86 4.69
C ILE A 254 -9.14 3.45 6.06
N ALA A 255 -9.66 4.64 6.40
CA ALA A 255 -9.44 5.24 7.72
C ALA A 255 -10.01 4.38 8.87
N ARG A 256 -11.17 3.75 8.66
CA ARG A 256 -11.77 2.85 9.66
C ARG A 256 -10.91 1.59 9.85
N LEU A 257 -10.56 0.91 8.76
CA LEU A 257 -9.73 -0.29 8.80
C LEU A 257 -8.35 -0.03 9.46
N LEU A 258 -7.78 1.16 9.25
CA LEU A 258 -6.49 1.51 9.85
C LEU A 258 -6.59 1.96 11.32
N TRP A 259 -7.57 2.80 11.66
CA TRP A 259 -7.53 3.59 12.89
C TRP A 259 -8.85 3.62 13.69
N ALA A 260 -9.93 2.96 13.27
CA ALA A 260 -11.11 2.87 14.13
C ALA A 260 -10.81 2.03 15.39
N ASN A 261 -11.50 2.36 16.48
CA ASN A 261 -11.45 1.55 17.69
C ASN A 261 -12.25 0.27 17.47
N LYS A 262 -11.73 -0.88 17.94
CA LYS A 262 -12.42 -2.19 17.85
C LYS A 262 -13.75 -2.27 18.65
N LYS A 263 -14.18 -1.21 19.33
CA LYS A 263 -15.46 -1.14 20.06
C LYS A 263 -16.61 -0.60 19.20
N ASP A 264 -16.30 -0.10 17.99
CA ASP A 264 -17.26 0.55 17.09
C ASP A 264 -17.66 -0.34 15.89
N ASP A 265 -17.28 -1.62 15.90
CA ASP A 265 -17.69 -2.69 14.99
C ASP A 265 -18.59 -3.70 15.73
#